data_AF-A0A1X1WZZ3-F1
#
_entry.id   AF-A0A1X1WZZ3-F1
#
_cell.length_a   1.000
_cell.length_b   1.000
_cell.length_c   1.000
_cell.angle_alpha   90.00
_cell.angle_beta   90.00
_cell.angle_gamma   90.00
#
_symmetry.space_group_name_H-M   'P 1'
#
loop_
_entity.id
_entity.type
_entity.pdbx_description
1 polymer ?
#
loop_
_entity_poly.entity_id
_entity_poly.type
_entity_poly.pdbx_seq_one_letter_code
_entity_poly.pdbx_strand_id
1 'polypeptide(L)'
;MDSVLLVVATTIGRLRGAAPREARIVYEAMNSPSVSKPGRKMYRGLRTDDTVSIDDARVLLQQHGIGSVATTYDTGAQALRALSDALVDDSKVAIVPVEGGHAVVAAVDSRSHTVRFDHSYPAAAVSGSLPRELSFDGFVSSWGAARFGLVVAELAGETASPPKPWTTLGPRREAARRRGVVK
;
A
#
# COMPACT_ATOMS: atom_id res chain seq x y z
N MET A 1 13.29 0.86 -3.22
CA MET A 1 12.13 0.84 -2.32
C MET A 1 11.37 -0.47 -2.54
N ASP A 2 10.86 -1.10 -1.48
CA ASP A 2 9.95 -2.24 -1.58
C ASP A 2 8.65 -1.83 -2.32
N SER A 3 8.16 -2.65 -3.26
CA SER A 3 7.02 -2.28 -4.11
C SER A 3 5.72 -2.11 -3.31
N VAL A 4 5.57 -2.84 -2.21
CA VAL A 4 4.39 -2.76 -1.34
C VAL A 4 4.39 -1.42 -0.59
N LEU A 5 5.54 -0.97 -0.10
CA LEU A 5 5.64 0.37 0.49
C LEU A 5 5.36 1.49 -0.54
N LEU A 6 5.76 1.30 -1.80
CA LEU A 6 5.51 2.26 -2.87
C LEU A 6 4.01 2.39 -3.18
N VAL A 7 3.28 1.28 -3.28
CA VAL A 7 1.82 1.32 -3.48
C VAL A 7 1.12 1.95 -2.27
N VAL A 8 1.56 1.66 -1.04
CA VAL A 8 0.99 2.31 0.17
C VAL A 8 1.18 3.83 0.11
N ALA A 9 2.38 4.33 -0.21
CA ALA A 9 2.63 5.76 -0.36
C ALA A 9 1.72 6.40 -1.41
N THR A 10 1.60 5.72 -2.56
CA THR A 10 0.80 6.17 -3.71
C THR A 10 -0.68 6.23 -3.35
N THR A 11 -1.21 5.18 -2.70
CA THR A 11 -2.61 5.12 -2.26
C THR A 11 -2.94 6.19 -1.22
N ILE A 12 -2.06 6.42 -0.24
CA ILE A 12 -2.24 7.51 0.73
C ILE A 12 -2.25 8.86 -0.01
N GLY A 13 -1.32 9.06 -0.95
CA GLY A 13 -1.25 10.28 -1.74
C GLY A 13 -2.51 10.54 -2.57
N ARG A 14 -3.07 9.49 -3.18
CA ARG A 14 -4.32 9.57 -3.95
C ARG A 14 -5.51 9.94 -3.07
N LEU A 15 -5.66 9.30 -1.91
CA LEU A 15 -6.82 9.47 -1.04
C LEU A 15 -6.74 10.73 -0.15
N ARG A 16 -5.53 11.19 0.21
CA ARG A 16 -5.31 12.34 1.10
C ARG A 16 -4.80 13.59 0.38
N GLY A 17 -4.49 13.49 -0.92
CA GLY A 17 -3.91 14.57 -1.72
C GLY A 17 -2.40 14.80 -1.52
N ALA A 18 -1.76 14.10 -0.58
CA ALA A 18 -0.33 14.24 -0.32
C ALA A 18 0.29 12.89 0.07
N ALA A 19 1.25 12.42 -0.72
CA ALA A 19 1.97 11.18 -0.43
C ALA A 19 2.95 11.39 0.73
N PRO A 20 3.02 10.48 1.71
CA PRO A 20 4.07 10.51 2.71
C PRO A 20 5.44 10.28 2.06
N ARG A 21 6.48 10.84 2.67
CA ARG A 21 7.87 10.60 2.24
C ARG A 21 8.23 9.13 2.43
N GLU A 22 9.06 8.60 1.54
CA GLU A 22 9.55 7.22 1.62
C GLU A 22 10.12 6.89 3.01
N ALA A 23 11.00 7.74 3.54
CA ALA A 23 11.61 7.53 4.86
C ALA A 23 10.56 7.38 5.99
N ARG A 24 9.43 8.08 5.89
CA ARG A 24 8.35 7.99 6.89
C ARG A 24 7.65 6.63 6.82
N ILE A 25 7.26 6.19 5.63
CA ILE A 25 6.62 4.88 5.46
C ILE A 25 7.56 3.74 5.85
N VAL A 26 8.83 3.82 5.46
CA VAL A 26 9.85 2.83 5.84
C VAL A 26 9.97 2.77 7.36
N TYR A 27 10.04 3.92 8.03
CA TYR A 27 10.09 3.98 9.49
C TYR A 27 8.84 3.37 10.13
N GLU A 28 7.63 3.71 9.66
CA GLU A 28 6.38 3.17 10.18
C GLU A 28 6.32 1.64 10.05
N ALA A 29 6.72 1.10 8.89
CA ALA A 29 6.78 -0.34 8.65
C ALA A 29 7.86 -1.05 9.48
N MET A 30 9.02 -0.43 9.70
CA MET A 30 10.09 -1.00 10.52
C MET A 30 9.75 -1.04 12.02
N ASN A 31 8.84 -0.20 12.46
CA ASN A 31 8.45 -0.12 13.86
C ASN A 31 7.13 -0.82 14.18
N SER A 32 6.33 -1.16 13.17
CA SER A 32 5.05 -1.85 13.33
C SER A 32 5.20 -3.37 13.40
N PRO A 33 4.49 -4.07 14.29
CA PRO A 33 4.40 -5.54 14.27
C PRO A 33 3.75 -6.03 12.98
N SER A 34 4.26 -7.11 12.41
CA SER A 34 3.65 -7.77 11.26
C SER A 34 2.47 -8.63 11.69
N VAL A 35 1.34 -8.51 10.98
CA VAL A 35 0.20 -9.42 11.12
C VAL A 35 0.39 -10.69 10.29
N SER A 36 1.18 -10.61 9.21
CA SER A 36 1.49 -11.75 8.35
C SER A 36 2.66 -12.61 8.84
N LYS A 37 3.57 -12.03 9.63
CA LYS A 37 4.78 -12.67 10.16
C LYS A 37 4.82 -12.50 11.68
N PRO A 38 4.11 -13.34 12.45
CA PRO A 38 4.03 -13.22 13.90
C PRO A 38 5.41 -13.11 14.56
N GLY A 39 5.53 -12.21 15.54
CA GLY A 39 6.79 -11.95 16.27
C GLY A 39 7.83 -11.12 15.50
N ARG A 40 7.53 -10.69 14.27
CA ARG A 40 8.44 -9.86 13.44
C ARG A 40 7.86 -8.47 13.19
N LYS A 41 8.72 -7.56 12.72
CA LYS A 41 8.30 -6.27 12.17
C LYS A 41 7.82 -6.43 10.72
N MET A 42 6.95 -5.53 10.25
CA MET A 42 6.43 -5.57 8.87
C MET A 42 7.56 -5.45 7.85
N TYR A 43 8.55 -4.61 8.15
CA TYR A 43 9.73 -4.42 7.32
C TYR A 43 11.01 -4.48 8.17
N ARG A 44 12.05 -5.14 7.70
CA ARG A 44 13.37 -5.20 8.40
C ARG A 44 14.45 -4.36 7.73
N GLY A 45 14.10 -3.61 6.69
CA GLY A 45 15.01 -2.70 6.00
C GLY A 45 15.68 -3.30 4.77
N LEU A 46 16.31 -2.43 3.98
CA LEU A 46 16.90 -2.73 2.66
C LEU A 46 18.11 -3.68 2.71
N ARG A 47 18.65 -3.99 3.89
CA ARG A 47 19.79 -4.91 4.06
C ARG A 47 19.34 -6.36 4.25
N THR A 48 18.05 -6.63 4.05
CA THR A 48 17.42 -7.94 4.18
C THR A 48 16.54 -8.19 2.97
N ASP A 49 16.38 -9.44 2.56
CA ASP A 49 15.43 -9.83 1.49
C ASP A 49 13.96 -9.78 1.97
N ASP A 50 13.69 -9.05 3.06
CA ASP A 50 12.39 -9.00 3.68
C ASP A 50 11.51 -7.96 2.99
N THR A 51 10.44 -8.42 2.38
CA THR A 51 9.42 -7.56 1.76
C THR A 51 8.23 -7.37 2.70
N VAL A 52 7.50 -6.28 2.52
CA VAL A 52 6.25 -6.06 3.25
C VAL A 52 5.16 -6.92 2.62
N SER A 53 4.36 -7.61 3.43
CA SER A 53 3.22 -8.36 2.91
C SER A 53 2.06 -7.43 2.60
N ILE A 54 1.15 -7.86 1.73
CA ILE A 54 -0.04 -7.07 1.42
C ILE A 54 -0.96 -6.90 2.65
N ASP A 55 -1.02 -7.88 3.56
CA ASP A 55 -1.79 -7.75 4.80
C ASP A 55 -1.19 -6.73 5.75
N ASP A 56 0.14 -6.67 5.86
CA ASP A 56 0.81 -5.62 6.62
C ASP A 56 0.58 -4.24 5.98
N ALA A 57 0.57 -4.18 4.64
CA ALA A 57 0.29 -2.96 3.89
C ALA A 57 -1.11 -2.40 4.20
N ARG A 58 -2.12 -3.27 4.33
CA ARG A 58 -3.49 -2.89 4.70
C ARG A 58 -3.56 -2.31 6.11
N VAL A 59 -2.76 -2.85 7.04
CA VAL A 59 -2.63 -2.28 8.38
C VAL A 59 -1.95 -0.91 8.34
N LEU A 60 -0.93 -0.72 7.51
CA LEU A 60 -0.33 0.60 7.29
C LEU A 60 -1.36 1.59 6.75
N LEU A 61 -2.14 1.23 5.73
CA LEU A 61 -3.23 2.07 5.21
C LEU A 61 -4.24 2.44 6.32
N GLN A 62 -4.62 1.48 7.15
CA GLN A 62 -5.53 1.72 8.27
C GLN A 62 -4.98 2.72 9.29
N GLN A 63 -3.68 2.71 9.57
CA GLN A 63 -3.02 3.71 10.45
C GLN A 63 -3.14 5.14 9.88
N HIS A 64 -3.33 5.28 8.57
CA HIS A 64 -3.59 6.54 7.88
C HIS A 64 -5.10 6.80 7.65
N GLY A 65 -5.97 6.07 8.36
CA GLY A 65 -7.43 6.22 8.28
C GLY A 65 -7.99 5.80 6.92
N ILE A 66 -7.39 4.82 6.27
CA ILE A 66 -7.84 4.26 4.99
C ILE A 66 -8.30 2.83 5.24
N GLY A 67 -9.57 2.56 4.98
CA GLY A 67 -10.13 1.21 4.98
C GLY A 67 -9.68 0.45 3.73
N SER A 68 -9.54 -0.86 3.83
CA SER A 68 -9.21 -1.68 2.66
C SER A 68 -9.82 -3.09 2.70
N VAL A 69 -10.36 -3.51 1.56
CA VAL A 69 -10.91 -4.85 1.34
C VAL A 69 -10.02 -5.56 0.33
N ALA A 70 -9.56 -6.76 0.69
CA ALA A 70 -8.81 -7.64 -0.20
C ALA A 70 -9.71 -8.76 -0.70
N THR A 71 -9.66 -9.07 -1.99
CA THR A 71 -10.40 -10.15 -2.64
C THR A 71 -9.51 -10.84 -3.65
N THR A 72 -9.64 -12.15 -3.80
CA THR A 72 -8.95 -12.93 -4.84
C THR A 72 -10.01 -13.51 -5.76
N TYR A 73 -9.80 -13.45 -7.06
CA TYR A 73 -10.74 -13.95 -8.06
C TYR A 73 -10.18 -15.18 -8.77
N ASP A 74 -11.07 -16.06 -9.24
CA ASP A 74 -10.67 -17.28 -9.94
C ASP A 74 -10.27 -17.01 -11.40
N THR A 75 -10.81 -15.94 -12.00
CA THR A 75 -10.61 -15.62 -13.42
C THR A 75 -10.28 -14.15 -13.64
N GLY A 76 -9.48 -13.87 -14.67
CA GLY A 76 -9.13 -12.51 -15.07
C GLY A 76 -10.35 -11.68 -15.49
N ALA A 77 -11.38 -12.30 -16.08
CA ALA A 77 -12.60 -11.60 -16.46
C ALA A 77 -13.41 -11.10 -15.24
N GLN A 78 -13.54 -11.93 -14.20
CA GLN A 78 -14.17 -11.52 -12.94
C GLN A 78 -13.34 -10.41 -12.25
N ALA A 79 -12.02 -10.59 -12.21
CA ALA A 79 -11.11 -9.64 -11.60
C ALA A 79 -11.15 -8.28 -12.31
N LEU A 80 -11.08 -8.26 -13.64
CA LEU A 80 -11.11 -7.04 -14.45
C LEU A 80 -12.45 -6.31 -14.33
N ARG A 81 -13.56 -7.06 -14.26
CA ARG A 81 -14.88 -6.48 -13.99
C ARG A 81 -14.92 -5.82 -12.61
N ALA A 82 -14.50 -6.52 -11.56
CA ALA A 82 -14.49 -5.98 -10.21
C ALA A 82 -13.56 -4.77 -10.07
N LEU A 83 -12.40 -4.80 -10.73
CA LEU A 83 -11.49 -3.66 -10.82
C LEU A 83 -12.15 -2.46 -11.51
N SER A 84 -12.80 -2.69 -12.66
CA SER A 84 -13.50 -1.64 -13.40
C SER A 84 -14.63 -1.05 -12.58
N ASP A 85 -15.44 -1.90 -11.94
CA ASP A 85 -16.56 -1.49 -11.07
C ASP A 85 -16.06 -0.68 -9.86
N ALA A 86 -14.92 -1.06 -9.26
CA ALA A 86 -14.32 -0.32 -8.16
C ALA A 86 -13.81 1.07 -8.59
N LEU A 87 -13.26 1.18 -9.80
CA LEU A 87 -12.73 2.43 -10.36
C LEU A 87 -13.80 3.37 -10.93
N VAL A 88 -15.09 2.99 -10.92
CA VAL A 88 -16.20 3.92 -11.21
C VAL A 88 -16.31 4.99 -10.12
N ASP A 89 -15.88 4.67 -8.90
CA ASP A 89 -15.90 5.59 -7.76
C ASP A 89 -14.51 6.21 -7.55
N ASP A 90 -14.38 7.49 -7.92
CA ASP A 90 -13.12 8.25 -7.81
C ASP A 90 -12.62 8.41 -6.35
N SER A 91 -13.44 8.08 -5.35
CA SER A 91 -13.02 8.05 -3.94
C SER A 91 -12.29 6.77 -3.55
N LYS A 92 -12.19 5.80 -4.47
CA LYS A 92 -11.53 4.50 -4.26
C LYS A 92 -10.23 4.40 -5.03
N VAL A 93 -9.31 3.61 -4.49
CA VAL A 93 -8.03 3.29 -5.11
C VAL A 93 -7.87 1.78 -5.16
N ALA A 94 -7.51 1.27 -6.34
CA ALA A 94 -7.27 -0.15 -6.55
C ALA A 94 -5.76 -0.47 -6.55
N ILE A 95 -5.37 -1.42 -5.71
CA ILE A 95 -4.03 -2.02 -5.68
C ILE A 95 -4.15 -3.45 -6.18
N VAL A 96 -3.27 -3.84 -7.10
CA VAL A 96 -3.22 -5.18 -7.67
C VAL A 96 -1.82 -5.75 -7.52
N PRO A 97 -1.67 -7.02 -7.08
CA PRO A 97 -0.42 -7.73 -7.22
C PRO A 97 -0.21 -8.06 -8.69
N VAL A 98 1.01 -7.92 -9.17
CA VAL A 98 1.41 -8.26 -10.54
C VAL A 98 2.71 -9.04 -10.46
N GLU A 99 3.13 -9.65 -11.57
CA GLU A 99 4.42 -10.33 -11.60
C GLU A 99 5.54 -9.39 -11.13
N GLY A 100 6.34 -9.83 -10.16
CA GLY A 100 7.45 -9.02 -9.62
C GLY A 100 7.06 -7.85 -8.70
N GLY A 101 5.79 -7.67 -8.31
CA GLY A 101 5.44 -6.65 -7.31
C GLY A 101 3.96 -6.34 -7.16
N HIS A 102 3.66 -5.07 -6.88
CA HIS A 102 2.31 -4.53 -6.74
C HIS A 102 2.21 -3.20 -7.47
N ALA A 103 1.03 -2.88 -8.00
CA ALA A 103 0.76 -1.63 -8.70
C ALA A 103 -0.54 -0.98 -8.22
N VAL A 104 -0.62 0.34 -8.32
CA VAL A 104 -1.86 1.12 -8.17
C VAL A 104 -2.42 1.39 -9.54
N VAL A 105 -3.66 0.96 -9.78
CA VAL A 105 -4.36 1.18 -11.06
C VAL A 105 -4.98 2.56 -11.03
N ALA A 106 -4.64 3.38 -12.02
CA ALA A 106 -5.17 4.73 -12.17
C ALA A 106 -6.42 4.77 -13.05
N ALA A 107 -6.50 3.93 -14.08
CA ALA A 107 -7.67 3.83 -14.95
C ALA A 107 -7.69 2.50 -15.73
N VAL A 108 -8.89 2.07 -16.10
CA VAL A 108 -9.14 1.00 -17.07
C VAL A 108 -9.89 1.62 -18.25
N ASP A 109 -9.29 1.62 -19.44
CA ASP A 109 -9.91 2.15 -20.66
C ASP A 109 -10.35 1.01 -21.57
N SER A 110 -11.66 0.79 -21.61
CA SER A 110 -12.29 -0.24 -22.44
C SER A 110 -12.36 0.11 -23.92
N ARG A 111 -12.11 1.36 -24.32
CA ARG A 111 -12.06 1.75 -25.75
C ARG A 111 -10.70 1.45 -26.35
N SER A 112 -9.64 1.77 -25.61
CA SER A 112 -8.26 1.49 -26.04
C SER A 112 -7.77 0.10 -25.60
N HIS A 113 -8.53 -0.62 -24.79
CA HIS A 113 -8.16 -1.92 -24.20
C HIS A 113 -6.84 -1.81 -23.40
N THR A 114 -6.71 -0.74 -22.61
CA THR A 114 -5.51 -0.46 -21.82
C THR A 114 -5.80 -0.23 -20.35
N VAL A 115 -4.84 -0.59 -19.50
CA VAL A 115 -4.82 -0.29 -18.07
C VAL A 115 -3.70 0.68 -17.80
N ARG A 116 -4.04 1.82 -17.19
CA ARG A 116 -3.10 2.85 -16.78
C ARG A 116 -2.78 2.72 -15.30
N PHE A 117 -1.52 2.92 -14.97
CA PHE A 117 -1.02 2.83 -13.61
C PHE A 117 -0.51 4.17 -13.12
N ASP A 118 -0.53 4.34 -11.80
CA ASP A 118 0.26 5.38 -11.17
C ASP A 118 1.76 5.07 -11.26
N HIS A 119 2.60 5.91 -10.64
CA HIS A 119 4.06 5.74 -10.57
C HIS A 119 4.52 4.48 -9.79
N SER A 120 3.68 3.47 -9.65
CA SER A 120 3.85 2.31 -8.78
C SER A 120 3.89 0.98 -9.52
N TYR A 121 3.88 0.95 -10.86
CA TYR A 121 4.09 -0.31 -11.58
C TYR A 121 5.52 -0.83 -11.35
N PRO A 122 5.74 -2.12 -11.03
CA PRO A 122 7.09 -2.63 -10.79
C PRO A 122 7.87 -2.80 -12.10
N ALA A 123 9.16 -2.41 -12.08
CA ALA A 123 10.04 -2.53 -13.25
C ALA A 123 10.33 -3.99 -13.63
N ALA A 124 10.32 -4.90 -12.65
CA ALA A 124 10.59 -6.31 -12.92
C ALA A 124 9.51 -6.97 -13.80
N ALA A 125 8.28 -6.44 -13.79
CA ALA A 125 7.18 -6.94 -14.61
C ALA A 125 7.37 -6.64 -16.11
N VAL A 126 8.23 -5.69 -16.47
CA VAL A 126 8.39 -5.20 -17.86
C VAL A 126 9.86 -5.02 -18.15
N SER A 127 10.39 -5.78 -19.12
CA SER A 127 11.76 -5.56 -19.60
C SER A 127 11.88 -4.16 -20.21
N GLY A 128 12.34 -3.16 -19.45
CA GLY A 128 12.50 -1.78 -19.91
C GLY A 128 12.04 -0.72 -18.90
N SER A 129 11.67 0.46 -19.39
CA SER A 129 11.12 1.56 -18.60
C SER A 129 9.77 1.18 -17.98
N LEU A 130 9.50 1.65 -16.75
CA LEU A 130 8.20 1.52 -16.08
C LEU A 130 7.06 1.99 -16.99
N PRO A 131 6.23 1.09 -17.57
CA PRO A 131 5.12 1.54 -18.38
C PRO A 131 4.06 2.14 -17.47
N ARG A 132 3.58 3.32 -17.85
CA ARG A 132 2.40 3.95 -17.24
C ARG A 132 1.09 3.35 -17.76
N GLU A 133 1.18 2.49 -18.76
CA GLU A 133 0.04 1.94 -19.48
C GLU A 133 0.40 0.57 -20.09
N LEU A 134 -0.48 -0.41 -19.96
CA LEU A 134 -0.37 -1.74 -20.54
C LEU A 134 -1.64 -2.11 -21.29
N SER A 135 -1.54 -3.01 -22.27
CA SER A 135 -2.72 -3.65 -22.84
C SER A 135 -3.42 -4.54 -21.80
N PHE A 136 -4.71 -4.80 -21.99
CA PHE A 136 -5.46 -5.75 -21.15
C PHE A 136 -4.78 -7.11 -21.09
N ASP A 137 -4.30 -7.64 -22.22
CA ASP A 137 -3.67 -8.97 -22.25
C ASP A 137 -2.37 -9.01 -21.43
N GLY A 138 -1.51 -7.98 -21.58
CA GLY A 138 -0.27 -7.89 -20.82
C GLY A 138 -0.52 -7.74 -19.32
N PHE A 139 -1.50 -6.90 -18.95
CA PHE A 139 -1.90 -6.70 -17.57
C PHE A 139 -2.50 -7.97 -16.95
N VAL A 140 -3.50 -8.59 -17.61
CA VAL A 140 -4.20 -9.78 -17.11
C VAL A 140 -3.27 -10.98 -17.02
N SER A 141 -2.30 -11.11 -17.94
CA SER A 141 -1.27 -12.14 -17.85
C SER A 141 -0.41 -11.98 -16.59
N SER A 142 0.13 -10.78 -16.36
CA SER A 142 0.96 -10.48 -15.18
C SER A 142 0.16 -10.58 -13.86
N TRP A 143 -1.07 -10.10 -13.86
CA TRP A 143 -1.98 -10.19 -12.72
C TRP A 143 -2.41 -11.63 -12.42
N GLY A 144 -2.59 -12.45 -13.45
CA GLY A 144 -2.91 -13.86 -13.35
C GLY A 144 -1.76 -14.69 -12.77
N ALA A 145 -0.52 -14.38 -13.13
CA ALA A 145 0.67 -14.96 -12.48
C ALA A 145 0.69 -14.67 -10.97
N ALA A 146 0.11 -13.54 -10.55
CA ALA A 146 -0.08 -13.13 -9.16
C ALA A 146 -1.48 -13.51 -8.58
N ARG A 147 -2.19 -14.44 -9.22
CA ARG A 147 -3.46 -15.04 -8.77
C ARG A 147 -4.64 -14.07 -8.66
N PHE A 148 -4.70 -13.00 -9.45
CA PHE A 148 -5.86 -12.11 -9.54
C PHE A 148 -6.33 -11.52 -8.19
N GLY A 149 -5.39 -11.14 -7.31
CA GLY A 149 -5.72 -10.41 -6.09
C GLY A 149 -6.13 -8.96 -6.36
N LEU A 150 -7.07 -8.41 -5.62
CA LEU A 150 -7.47 -7.01 -5.69
C LEU A 150 -7.61 -6.47 -4.28
N VAL A 151 -6.98 -5.33 -4.01
CA VAL A 151 -7.24 -4.54 -2.81
C VAL A 151 -7.89 -3.25 -3.22
N VAL A 152 -9.10 -3.01 -2.73
CA VAL A 152 -9.81 -1.73 -2.88
C VAL A 152 -9.66 -0.96 -1.59
N ALA A 153 -9.15 0.26 -1.68
CA ALA A 153 -8.90 1.14 -0.55
C ALA A 153 -9.70 2.44 -0.69
N GLU A 154 -10.22 2.93 0.43
CA GLU A 154 -11.01 4.17 0.50
C GLU A 154 -10.78 4.85 1.85
N LEU A 155 -11.06 6.15 1.95
CA LEU A 155 -11.00 6.84 3.24
C LEU A 155 -12.00 6.19 4.20
N ALA A 156 -11.52 5.77 5.37
CA ALA A 156 -12.42 5.27 6.38
C ALA A 156 -13.33 6.42 6.84
N GLY A 157 -14.65 6.19 6.88
CA GLY A 157 -15.60 7.16 7.41
C GLY A 157 -15.22 7.58 8.84
N GLU A 158 -15.63 8.78 9.24
CA GLU A 158 -15.18 9.47 10.47
C GLU A 158 -15.43 8.70 11.80
N THR A 159 -16.16 7.58 11.75
CA THR A 159 -16.36 6.64 12.85
C THR A 159 -15.26 5.60 13.02
N ALA A 160 -14.34 5.44 12.07
CA ALA A 160 -13.15 4.62 12.24
C ALA A 160 -12.10 5.43 13.01
N SER A 161 -12.17 5.36 14.35
CA SER A 161 -11.14 5.95 15.20
C SER A 161 -9.77 5.44 14.74
N PRO A 162 -8.87 6.30 14.23
CA PRO A 162 -7.53 5.87 13.89
C PRO A 162 -6.88 5.32 15.16
N PRO A 163 -6.09 4.23 15.11
CA PRO A 163 -5.28 3.86 16.26
C PRO A 163 -4.48 5.10 16.66
N LYS A 164 -4.57 5.47 17.96
CA LYS A 164 -4.16 6.77 18.51
C LYS A 164 -2.94 7.34 17.76
N PRO A 165 -3.04 8.56 17.18
CA PRO A 165 -1.86 9.24 16.69
C PRO A 165 -0.87 9.37 17.85
N TRP A 166 0.38 9.02 17.59
CA TRP A 166 1.49 9.20 18.51
C TRP A 166 1.78 10.70 18.51
N THR A 167 1.00 11.40 19.31
CA THR A 167 1.14 12.80 19.65
C THR A 167 2.57 13.05 20.11
N THR A 168 3.30 13.80 19.29
CA THR A 168 4.45 14.63 19.67
C THR A 168 5.63 13.87 20.30
N LEU A 169 6.51 13.33 19.46
CA LEU A 169 7.93 13.21 19.82
C LEU A 169 8.54 14.62 19.89
N GLY A 170 8.27 15.32 20.99
CA GLY A 170 9.14 16.42 21.43
C GLY A 170 10.50 15.83 21.83
N PRO A 171 11.61 16.52 21.57
CA PRO A 171 12.94 16.02 21.92
C PRO A 171 12.99 15.75 23.42
N ARG A 172 13.31 14.51 23.79
CA ARG A 172 13.52 14.07 25.17
C ARG A 172 14.79 14.77 25.70
N ARG A 173 14.67 16.03 26.10
CA ARG A 173 15.68 16.68 26.93
C ARG A 173 15.69 15.99 28.28
N GLU A 174 16.89 15.59 28.68
CA GLU A 174 17.22 14.99 29.96
C GLU A 174 16.57 15.73 31.12
N ALA A 175 15.91 14.98 32.00
CA ALA A 175 15.80 15.36 33.40
C ALA A 175 16.50 14.25 34.20
N ALA A 176 17.82 14.37 34.29
CA ALA A 176 18.61 13.64 35.25
C ALA A 176 18.11 14.00 36.67
N ARG A 177 17.69 12.97 37.38
CA ARG A 177 17.60 12.81 38.84
C ARG A 177 17.98 14.04 39.68
N ARG A 178 17.02 14.54 40.47
CA ARG A 178 17.29 14.92 41.86
C ARG A 178 16.34 14.17 42.79
N ARG A 179 16.93 13.25 43.56
CA ARG A 179 16.31 12.50 44.66
C ARG A 179 16.23 13.40 45.91
N GLY A 180 15.10 13.34 46.63
CA GLY A 180 14.96 13.57 48.08
C GLY A 180 15.21 15.00 48.58
N VAL A 181 14.65 15.48 49.68
CA VAL A 181 14.08 14.83 50.88
C VAL A 181 13.07 15.80 51.51
N VAL A 182 12.04 15.22 52.13
CA VAL A 182 11.04 15.82 53.01
C VAL A 182 11.66 16.36 54.31
N LYS A 183 11.34 17.60 54.68
CA LYS A 183 10.83 17.91 56.03
C LYS A 183 10.09 19.25 56.02
#